data_AF-A0AAW8G555-F1
#
_entry.id   AF-A0AAW8G555-F1
#
_cell.length_a   1.000
_cell.length_b   1.000
_cell.length_c   1.000
_cell.angle_alpha   90.00
_cell.angle_beta   90.00
_cell.angle_gamma   90.00
#
_symmetry.space_group_name_H-M   'P 1'
#
loop_
_entity.id
_entity.type
_entity.pdbx_description
1 polymer ?
#
loop_
_entity_poly.entity_id
_entity_poly.type
_entity_poly.pdbx_seq_one_letter_code
_entity_poly.pdbx_strand_id
1 'polypeptide(L)'
;MSNIVAIVGRPNVGKSTLFNRLLERREAIVDATAGVTRDRHYGKSDWNGVDFTVIDTGGYDVNNDDVFQGEISKQVQLAVDEATSIIFMLNVEEGLTDTDYEIYEMLRRSNKPVYIVVNKVDSAKEELAATEFYQLGIEKYYTLSSATGSGTGDLLDDIVNDFPTTEYKDPFEGLPKITIAGRPNVGKSTLTNALLDTDRNIVTDVAGTTRDSIQTLYNKFGHEFVLVDTAGMRRKSKVSEDLEFYSVMRSIRSIEFSDVVIIMVDATLGWESQDMNIFGLAQKNRKGIVIVVNKWDLIEDKHTNTVRDFEKSIRDKIGQFSDIPILFVSALTKQRILKVVETAMTVYEDRKKKIKTSKLNEVMLPIFEGTPPPANKGKYIKIKYCVQLPTPSPQFVFFCNLPQYVKEPYKRFTENQLRKEFGFTGVPIEVYFRQK
;
A
#
# COMPACT_ATOMS: atom_id res chain seq x y z
N MET A 1 13.32 2.09 -7.16
CA MET A 1 12.63 0.81 -6.92
C MET A 1 12.57 0.58 -5.41
N SER A 2 11.50 -0.02 -4.87
CA SER A 2 11.60 -0.66 -3.55
C SER A 2 12.05 -2.10 -3.79
N ASN A 3 13.26 -2.46 -3.38
CA ASN A 3 13.72 -3.84 -3.46
C ASN A 3 12.78 -4.75 -2.67
N ILE A 4 12.51 -5.95 -3.17
CA ILE A 4 11.63 -6.91 -2.50
C ILE A 4 12.47 -8.11 -2.06
N VAL A 5 12.42 -8.43 -0.77
CA VAL A 5 13.08 -9.60 -0.20
C VAL A 5 12.01 -10.60 0.23
N ALA A 6 11.97 -11.76 -0.41
CA ALA A 6 11.05 -12.83 -0.03
C ALA A 6 11.72 -13.82 0.92
N ILE A 7 11.05 -14.17 2.01
CA ILE A 7 11.48 -15.20 2.96
C ILE A 7 10.74 -16.49 2.62
N VAL A 8 11.49 -17.49 2.15
CA VAL A 8 11.00 -18.78 1.67
C VAL A 8 11.60 -19.89 2.51
N GLY A 9 10.87 -20.99 2.69
CA GLY A 9 11.33 -22.16 3.42
C GLY A 9 10.15 -23.00 3.88
N ARG A 10 10.41 -24.23 4.29
CA ARG A 10 9.36 -25.13 4.82
C ARG A 10 8.71 -24.58 6.11
N PRO A 11 7.58 -25.12 6.57
CA PRO A 11 6.97 -24.71 7.84
C PRO A 11 7.94 -24.80 9.02
N ASN A 12 7.73 -23.98 10.06
CA ASN A 12 8.45 -24.00 11.34
C ASN A 12 9.96 -23.68 11.33
N VAL A 13 10.55 -23.30 10.18
CA VAL A 13 11.94 -22.81 10.12
C VAL A 13 12.17 -21.41 10.69
N GLY A 14 11.11 -20.73 11.16
CA GLY A 14 11.20 -19.40 11.78
C GLY A 14 11.09 -18.21 10.83
N LYS A 15 10.43 -18.38 9.68
CA LYS A 15 10.17 -17.30 8.69
C LYS A 15 9.47 -16.09 9.30
N SER A 16 8.34 -16.30 9.97
CA SER A 16 7.55 -15.22 10.56
C SER A 16 8.28 -14.51 11.70
N THR A 17 9.16 -15.22 12.42
CA THR A 17 10.03 -14.61 13.44
C THR A 17 11.04 -13.67 12.79
N LEU A 18 11.72 -14.10 11.72
CA LEU A 18 12.64 -13.23 10.98
C LEU A 18 11.91 -12.04 10.37
N PHE A 19 10.76 -12.30 9.73
CA PHE A 19 9.90 -11.26 9.16
C PHE A 19 9.59 -10.17 10.17
N ASN A 20 9.02 -10.52 11.33
CA ASN A 20 8.67 -9.56 12.37
C ASN A 20 9.89 -8.77 12.87
N ARG A 21 11.03 -9.45 13.08
CA ARG A 21 12.30 -8.81 13.47
C ARG A 21 12.73 -7.74 12.46
N LEU A 22 12.59 -8.01 11.16
CA LEU A 22 12.95 -7.06 10.10
C LEU A 22 12.01 -5.85 10.06
N LEU A 23 10.80 -5.94 10.60
CA LEU A 23 9.83 -4.82 10.66
C LEU A 23 10.02 -3.91 11.89
N GLU A 24 10.49 -4.47 13.00
CA GLU A 24 10.57 -3.80 14.32
C GLU A 24 11.48 -2.56 14.38
N ARG A 25 12.20 -2.22 13.30
CA ARG A 25 13.02 -1.00 13.22
C ARG A 25 12.25 0.30 13.01
N ARG A 26 10.94 0.25 12.71
CA ARG A 26 10.06 1.43 12.81
C ARG A 26 8.95 1.17 13.82
N GLU A 27 8.89 1.97 14.89
CA GLU A 27 7.66 2.17 15.66
C GLU A 27 6.56 2.68 14.72
N ALA A 28 5.83 1.77 14.10
CA ALA A 28 4.62 2.06 13.36
C ALA A 28 3.67 0.90 13.61
N ILE A 29 2.63 1.19 14.40
CA ILE A 29 1.51 0.32 14.76
C ILE A 29 1.04 -0.45 13.53
N VAL A 30 1.25 -1.77 13.54
CA VAL A 30 0.63 -2.70 12.61
C VAL A 30 -0.56 -3.30 13.35
N ASP A 31 -1.73 -2.74 13.13
CA ASP A 31 -2.98 -3.32 13.63
C ASP A 31 -3.28 -4.58 12.80
N ALA A 32 -3.49 -5.70 13.50
CA ALA A 32 -3.82 -6.98 12.91
C ALA A 32 -5.28 -6.96 12.46
N THR A 33 -5.54 -6.52 11.22
CA THR A 33 -6.85 -6.74 10.59
C THR A 33 -7.03 -8.24 10.33
N ALA A 34 -7.69 -8.92 11.28
CA ALA A 34 -8.29 -10.22 11.08
C ALA A 34 -9.40 -10.09 10.02
N GLY A 35 -9.22 -10.68 8.84
CA GLY A 35 -10.26 -10.67 7.82
C GLY A 35 -9.86 -10.86 6.35
N VAL A 36 -8.84 -11.66 6.04
CA VAL A 36 -8.77 -12.49 4.81
C VAL A 36 -7.65 -13.51 5.00
N THR A 37 -7.99 -14.77 5.23
CA THR A 37 -7.02 -15.86 5.37
C THR A 37 -6.58 -16.39 4.00
N ARG A 38 -5.27 -16.26 3.72
CA ARG A 38 -4.36 -17.19 2.99
C ARG A 38 -2.98 -16.54 2.75
N ASP A 39 -2.23 -16.38 3.84
CA ASP A 39 -0.78 -16.64 4.00
C ASP A 39 0.30 -15.80 3.31
N ARG A 40 0.20 -14.47 3.18
CA ARG A 40 1.39 -13.62 2.95
C ARG A 40 1.39 -12.32 3.74
N HIS A 41 2.45 -12.07 4.48
CA HIS A 41 2.66 -10.83 5.22
C HIS A 41 3.67 -9.95 4.50
N TYR A 42 3.31 -8.67 4.36
CA TYR A 42 4.18 -7.64 3.77
C TYR A 42 4.57 -6.65 4.84
N GLY A 43 5.82 -6.21 4.83
CA GLY A 43 6.23 -5.09 5.66
C GLY A 43 7.47 -4.40 5.15
N LYS A 44 7.64 -3.15 5.57
CA LYS A 44 8.79 -2.32 5.18
C LYS A 44 9.92 -2.50 6.17
N SER A 45 11.13 -2.67 5.65
CA SER A 45 12.36 -2.71 6.42
C SER A 45 13.35 -1.67 5.88
N ASP A 46 14.33 -1.34 6.71
CA ASP A 46 15.43 -0.43 6.39
C ASP A 46 16.72 -1.03 6.95
N TRP A 47 17.77 -1.01 6.14
CA TRP A 47 19.12 -1.37 6.55
C TRP A 47 20.12 -0.40 5.96
N ASN A 48 20.92 0.25 6.82
CA ASN A 48 21.92 1.25 6.44
C ASN A 48 21.37 2.36 5.51
N GLY A 49 20.11 2.77 5.69
CA GLY A 49 19.46 3.81 4.89
C GLY A 49 18.89 3.35 3.54
N VAL A 50 18.90 2.05 3.27
CA VAL A 50 18.27 1.45 2.10
C VAL A 50 16.93 0.83 2.52
N ASP A 51 15.83 1.46 2.09
CA ASP A 51 14.47 0.94 2.30
C ASP A 51 14.18 -0.24 1.34
N PHE A 52 13.60 -1.32 1.86
CA PHE A 52 13.11 -2.45 1.07
C PHE A 52 11.84 -3.07 1.69
N THR A 53 11.11 -3.84 0.89
CA THR A 53 9.92 -4.57 1.34
C THR A 53 10.28 -6.02 1.61
N VAL A 54 9.85 -6.55 2.74
CA VAL A 54 9.99 -7.97 3.08
C VAL A 54 8.64 -8.66 2.89
N ILE A 55 8.66 -9.88 2.37
CA ILE A 55 7.49 -10.74 2.22
C ILE A 55 7.72 -12.05 2.97
N ASP A 56 6.84 -12.40 3.90
CA ASP A 56 6.75 -13.76 4.47
C ASP A 56 5.76 -14.57 3.63
N THR A 57 6.22 -15.70 3.09
CA THR A 57 5.38 -16.57 2.25
C THR A 57 4.43 -17.47 3.04
N GLY A 58 4.42 -17.37 4.38
CA GLY A 58 3.60 -18.20 5.25
C GLY A 58 4.15 -19.62 5.40
N GLY A 59 3.79 -20.30 6.50
CA GLY A 59 4.02 -21.73 6.69
C GLY A 59 2.69 -22.45 6.67
N TYR A 60 2.54 -23.48 5.82
CA TYR A 60 1.32 -24.27 5.82
C TYR A 60 1.29 -25.21 7.03
N ASP A 61 0.14 -25.30 7.68
CA ASP A 61 -0.14 -26.23 8.78
C ASP A 61 -1.46 -26.93 8.49
N VAL A 62 -1.47 -27.98 7.65
CA VAL A 62 -2.66 -28.81 7.43
C VAL A 62 -2.31 -30.25 7.05
N ASN A 63 -2.85 -31.19 7.82
CA ASN A 63 -2.82 -32.64 7.64
C ASN A 63 -3.45 -33.10 6.29
N ASN A 64 -2.64 -33.38 5.26
CA ASN A 64 -2.91 -34.37 4.20
C ASN A 64 -1.76 -34.39 3.16
N ASP A 65 -1.16 -35.56 2.96
CA ASP A 65 0.15 -35.71 2.27
C ASP A 65 0.12 -35.48 0.75
N ASP A 66 -1.00 -35.74 0.05
CA ASP A 66 -1.04 -35.70 -1.43
C ASP A 66 -1.35 -34.31 -2.05
N VAL A 67 -1.84 -33.35 -1.26
CA VAL A 67 -2.10 -31.96 -1.71
C VAL A 67 -0.92 -31.02 -1.41
N PHE A 68 0.11 -31.55 -0.74
CA PHE A 68 1.18 -30.81 -0.09
C PHE A 68 2.20 -30.17 -1.06
N GLN A 69 2.71 -30.94 -2.04
CA GLN A 69 3.82 -30.47 -2.89
C GLN A 69 3.41 -29.41 -3.92
N GLY A 70 2.22 -29.55 -4.50
CA GLY A 70 1.73 -28.64 -5.56
C GLY A 70 1.52 -27.21 -5.06
N GLU A 71 1.04 -27.05 -3.83
CA GLU A 71 0.78 -25.74 -3.23
C GLU A 71 2.06 -25.07 -2.70
N ILE A 72 2.99 -25.82 -2.11
CA ILE A 72 4.33 -25.30 -1.73
C ILE A 72 5.07 -24.80 -2.96
N SER A 73 5.10 -25.60 -4.03
CA SER A 73 5.76 -25.22 -5.29
C SER A 73 5.17 -23.94 -5.88
N LYS A 74 3.83 -23.81 -5.90
CA LYS A 74 3.17 -22.58 -6.34
C LYS A 74 3.58 -21.40 -5.46
N GLN A 75 3.59 -21.54 -4.13
CA GLN A 75 3.94 -20.42 -3.27
C GLN A 75 5.39 -19.96 -3.46
N VAL A 76 6.34 -20.89 -3.54
CA VAL A 76 7.75 -20.62 -3.82
C VAL A 76 7.89 -19.91 -5.16
N GLN A 77 7.24 -20.42 -6.22
CA GLN A 77 7.33 -19.81 -7.55
C GLN A 77 6.82 -18.37 -7.56
N LEU A 78 5.75 -18.07 -6.82
CA LEU A 78 5.22 -16.71 -6.75
C LEU A 78 6.10 -15.76 -5.93
N ALA A 79 6.72 -16.28 -4.86
CA ALA A 79 7.69 -15.52 -4.10
C ALA A 79 8.92 -15.21 -4.95
N VAL A 80 9.38 -16.22 -5.71
CA VAL A 80 10.41 -16.09 -6.71
C VAL A 80 10.02 -15.01 -7.71
N ASP A 81 8.84 -15.05 -8.33
CA ASP A 81 8.48 -14.11 -9.40
C ASP A 81 8.50 -12.65 -8.94
N GLU A 82 8.04 -12.38 -7.72
CA GLU A 82 7.91 -11.03 -7.15
C GLU A 82 9.19 -10.47 -6.52
N ALA A 83 10.10 -11.33 -6.02
CA ALA A 83 11.26 -10.88 -5.24
C ALA A 83 12.39 -10.30 -6.10
N THR A 84 13.12 -9.33 -5.57
CA THR A 84 14.45 -8.96 -6.07
C THR A 84 15.50 -9.95 -5.59
N SER A 85 15.38 -10.35 -4.32
CA SER A 85 16.30 -11.23 -3.61
C SER A 85 15.51 -12.22 -2.74
N ILE A 86 16.02 -13.43 -2.56
CA ILE A 86 15.30 -14.50 -1.83
C ILE A 86 16.13 -14.94 -0.63
N ILE A 87 15.54 -14.92 0.56
CA ILE A 87 16.08 -15.58 1.75
C ILE A 87 15.48 -16.98 1.80
N PHE A 88 16.31 -18.02 1.65
CA PHE A 88 15.90 -19.40 1.85
C PHE A 88 16.26 -19.85 3.27
N MET A 89 15.26 -19.96 4.14
CA MET A 89 15.42 -20.30 5.55
C MET A 89 15.33 -21.81 5.79
N LEU A 90 16.30 -22.31 6.55
CA LEU A 90 16.46 -23.68 7.01
C LEU A 90 16.52 -23.68 8.55
N ASN A 91 16.27 -24.82 9.18
CA ASN A 91 16.31 -24.98 10.64
C ASN A 91 17.48 -25.90 11.04
N VAL A 92 18.42 -25.39 11.82
CA VAL A 92 19.57 -26.19 12.30
C VAL A 92 19.18 -27.38 13.17
N GLU A 93 18.08 -27.26 13.93
CA GLU A 93 17.65 -28.31 14.87
C GLU A 93 17.11 -29.55 14.17
N GLU A 94 16.59 -29.37 12.96
CA GLU A 94 15.89 -30.42 12.21
C GLU A 94 16.68 -30.92 11.00
N GLY A 95 17.80 -30.27 10.67
CA GLY A 95 18.63 -30.64 9.52
C GLY A 95 17.93 -30.43 8.16
N LEU A 96 18.49 -31.07 7.13
CA LEU A 96 17.96 -31.04 5.77
C LEU A 96 16.85 -32.08 5.57
N THR A 97 15.79 -31.66 4.89
CA THR A 97 14.67 -32.54 4.49
C THR A 97 14.52 -32.60 2.98
N ASP A 98 13.81 -33.60 2.45
CA ASP A 98 13.51 -33.71 1.01
C ASP A 98 12.81 -32.46 0.47
N THR A 99 11.93 -31.85 1.27
CA THR A 99 11.27 -30.58 0.92
C THR A 99 12.27 -29.43 0.78
N ASP A 100 13.34 -29.41 1.57
CA ASP A 100 14.37 -28.37 1.45
C ASP A 100 15.15 -28.52 0.14
N TYR A 101 15.45 -29.76 -0.29
CA TYR A 101 16.07 -30.03 -1.59
C TYR A 101 15.17 -29.61 -2.76
N GLU A 102 13.87 -29.92 -2.70
CA GLU A 102 12.90 -29.52 -3.72
C GLU A 102 12.81 -28.01 -3.86
N ILE A 103 12.65 -27.29 -2.73
CA ILE A 103 12.60 -25.83 -2.72
C ILE A 103 13.91 -25.25 -3.26
N TYR A 104 15.06 -25.77 -2.82
CA TYR A 104 16.37 -25.30 -3.29
C TYR A 104 16.54 -25.45 -4.80
N GLU A 105 16.14 -26.58 -5.38
CA GLU A 105 16.17 -26.81 -6.82
C GLU A 105 15.27 -25.84 -7.60
N MET A 106 14.10 -25.49 -7.06
CA MET A 106 13.24 -24.46 -7.64
C MET A 106 13.90 -23.08 -7.61
N LEU A 107 14.45 -22.70 -6.45
CA LEU A 107 15.11 -21.41 -6.26
C LEU A 107 16.34 -21.27 -7.16
N ARG A 108 17.13 -22.33 -7.32
CA ARG A 108 18.32 -22.35 -8.18
C ARG A 108 17.99 -22.05 -9.65
N ARG A 109 16.81 -22.48 -10.13
CA ARG A 109 16.36 -22.24 -11.52
C ARG A 109 15.84 -20.82 -11.76
N SER A 110 15.67 -20.02 -10.72
CA SER A 110 15.05 -18.69 -10.81
C SER A 110 15.95 -17.57 -11.38
N ASN A 111 17.26 -17.79 -11.45
CA ASN A 111 18.28 -16.77 -11.78
C ASN A 111 18.22 -15.51 -10.89
N LYS A 112 17.64 -15.61 -9.67
CA LYS A 112 17.64 -14.51 -8.68
C LYS A 112 18.72 -14.75 -7.61
N PRO A 113 19.22 -13.69 -6.94
CA PRO A 113 20.06 -13.85 -5.76
C PRO A 113 19.32 -14.62 -4.66
N VAL A 114 19.91 -15.73 -4.19
CA VAL A 114 19.36 -16.58 -3.14
C VAL A 114 20.36 -16.64 -1.98
N TYR A 115 19.92 -16.23 -0.80
CA TYR A 115 20.69 -16.25 0.44
C TYR A 115 20.22 -17.42 1.29
N ILE A 116 21.08 -18.41 1.47
CA ILE A 116 20.80 -19.59 2.27
C ILE A 116 21.02 -19.24 3.74
N VAL A 117 19.99 -19.41 4.55
CA VAL A 117 19.99 -19.00 5.96
C VAL A 117 19.65 -20.19 6.84
N VAL A 118 20.59 -20.58 7.69
CA VAL A 118 20.41 -21.60 8.73
C VAL A 118 20.01 -20.89 10.02
N ASN A 119 18.75 -21.01 10.40
CA ASN A 119 18.15 -20.33 11.55
C ASN A 119 18.23 -21.20 12.83
N LYS A 120 17.98 -20.56 13.98
CA LYS A 120 18.04 -21.11 15.35
C LYS A 120 19.45 -21.49 15.80
N VAL A 121 20.45 -20.79 15.28
CA VAL A 121 21.85 -20.95 15.71
C VAL A 121 22.10 -20.02 16.88
N ASP A 122 21.84 -20.51 18.10
CA ASP A 122 21.96 -19.72 19.34
C ASP A 122 23.27 -19.97 20.10
N SER A 123 24.03 -21.03 19.78
CA SER A 123 25.31 -21.34 20.41
C SER A 123 26.32 -21.99 19.45
N ALA A 124 27.58 -22.11 19.90
CA ALA A 124 28.65 -22.77 19.17
C ALA A 124 28.36 -24.24 18.82
N LYS A 125 27.48 -24.89 19.60
CA LYS A 125 27.06 -26.27 19.32
C LYS A 125 26.21 -26.34 18.05
N GLU A 126 25.22 -25.45 17.91
CA GLU A 126 24.37 -25.37 16.72
C GLU A 126 25.19 -24.83 15.52
N GLU A 127 26.16 -23.96 15.76
CA GLU A 127 27.06 -23.48 14.71
C GLU A 127 27.89 -24.62 14.10
N LEU A 128 28.38 -25.56 14.92
CA LEU A 128 29.02 -26.77 14.44
C LEU A 128 28.04 -27.66 13.66
N ALA A 129 26.80 -27.81 14.13
CA ALA A 129 25.77 -28.59 13.44
C ALA A 129 25.39 -28.00 12.07
N ALA A 130 25.43 -26.67 11.93
CA ALA A 130 25.16 -25.98 10.67
C ALA A 130 26.12 -26.38 9.53
N THR A 131 27.27 -26.98 9.82
CA THR A 131 28.21 -27.49 8.80
C THR A 131 27.60 -28.58 7.91
N GLU A 132 26.56 -29.29 8.38
CA GLU A 132 25.83 -30.27 7.58
C GLU A 132 25.22 -29.68 6.31
N PHE A 133 24.83 -28.40 6.33
CA PHE A 133 24.12 -27.75 5.24
C PHE A 133 24.98 -27.52 3.98
N TYR A 134 26.30 -27.69 4.07
CA TYR A 134 27.17 -27.79 2.88
C TYR A 134 26.78 -28.94 1.94
N GLN A 135 26.04 -29.95 2.43
CA GLN A 135 25.54 -31.05 1.60
C GLN A 135 24.57 -30.60 0.50
N LEU A 136 23.97 -29.39 0.60
CA LEU A 136 23.20 -28.78 -0.49
C LEU A 136 24.06 -28.37 -1.71
N GLY A 137 25.38 -28.51 -1.63
CA GLY A 137 26.30 -28.08 -2.70
C GLY A 137 26.40 -26.56 -2.80
N ILE A 138 26.24 -25.87 -1.66
CA ILE A 138 26.30 -24.42 -1.53
C ILE A 138 27.71 -23.97 -1.12
N GLU A 139 28.15 -22.82 -1.61
CA GLU A 139 29.45 -22.25 -1.25
C GLU A 139 29.40 -21.41 0.02
N LYS A 140 28.26 -20.73 0.24
CA LYS A 140 28.04 -19.81 1.36
C LYS A 140 26.62 -19.95 1.91
N TYR A 141 26.50 -19.94 3.23
CA TYR A 141 25.25 -19.75 3.96
C TYR A 141 25.50 -18.81 5.15
N TYR A 142 24.41 -18.29 5.71
CA TYR A 142 24.43 -17.45 6.91
C TYR A 142 23.83 -18.25 8.06
N THR A 143 24.45 -18.18 9.23
CA THR A 143 23.86 -18.67 10.47
C THR A 143 23.23 -17.49 11.21
N LEU A 144 22.01 -17.66 11.71
CA LEU A 144 21.37 -16.62 12.50
C LEU A 144 20.42 -17.19 13.56
N SER A 145 20.04 -16.31 14.47
CA SER A 145 18.93 -16.53 15.40
C SER A 145 17.89 -15.45 15.17
N SER A 146 16.79 -15.79 14.50
CA SER A 146 15.68 -14.85 14.25
C SER A 146 15.07 -14.32 15.55
N ALA A 147 15.11 -15.10 16.63
CA ALA A 147 14.57 -14.71 17.93
C ALA A 147 15.41 -13.60 18.60
N THR A 148 16.73 -13.69 18.51
CA THR A 148 17.64 -12.72 19.15
C THR A 148 18.11 -11.62 18.20
N GLY A 149 18.07 -11.87 16.89
CA GLY A 149 18.63 -11.00 15.84
C GLY A 149 20.11 -11.25 15.55
N SER A 150 20.78 -12.17 16.26
CA SER A 150 22.19 -12.51 15.99
C SER A 150 22.38 -13.00 14.56
N GLY A 151 23.47 -12.59 13.89
CA GLY A 151 23.80 -12.98 12.52
C GLY A 151 22.98 -12.30 11.41
N THR A 152 21.96 -11.51 11.74
CA THR A 152 21.14 -10.82 10.72
C THR A 152 21.89 -9.68 10.01
N GLY A 153 22.93 -9.10 10.64
CA GLY A 153 23.68 -7.97 10.08
C GLY A 153 24.39 -8.33 8.78
N ASP A 154 25.25 -9.36 8.82
CA ASP A 154 26.03 -9.80 7.65
C ASP A 154 25.13 -10.23 6.48
N LEU A 155 24.02 -10.90 6.80
CA LEU A 155 23.00 -11.25 5.80
C LEU A 155 22.42 -9.99 5.12
N LEU A 156 22.05 -8.99 5.90
CA LEU A 156 21.41 -7.78 5.38
C LEU A 156 22.41 -6.88 4.64
N ASP A 157 23.66 -6.83 5.07
CA ASP A 157 24.74 -6.15 4.34
C ASP A 157 24.88 -6.72 2.93
N ASP A 158 24.96 -8.04 2.79
CA ASP A 158 25.10 -8.69 1.48
C ASP A 158 23.84 -8.56 0.62
N ILE A 159 22.64 -8.70 1.22
CA ILE A 159 21.36 -8.48 0.50
C ILE A 159 21.29 -7.08 -0.09
N VAL A 160 21.63 -6.06 0.70
CA VAL A 160 21.55 -4.65 0.26
C VAL A 160 22.61 -4.33 -0.79
N ASN A 161 23.81 -4.90 -0.67
CA ASN A 161 24.89 -4.72 -1.63
C ASN A 161 24.58 -5.30 -3.02
N ASP A 162 23.86 -6.43 -3.06
CA ASP A 162 23.46 -7.08 -4.31
C ASP A 162 22.19 -6.50 -4.92
N PHE A 163 21.50 -5.59 -4.21
CA PHE A 163 20.39 -4.89 -4.82
C PHE A 163 20.86 -4.18 -6.09
N PRO A 164 20.09 -4.25 -7.19
CA PRO A 164 20.47 -3.61 -8.43
C PRO A 164 20.73 -2.12 -8.17
N THR A 165 21.99 -1.73 -8.30
CA THR A 165 22.49 -0.36 -8.07
C THR A 165 22.14 0.59 -9.21
N THR A 166 21.39 0.12 -10.22
CA THR A 166 20.75 1.03 -11.15
C THR A 166 19.86 1.94 -10.33
N GLU A 167 20.26 3.21 -10.22
CA GLU A 167 19.35 4.30 -9.90
C GLU A 167 18.15 4.11 -10.83
N TYR A 168 17.10 3.48 -10.32
CA TYR A 168 15.83 3.46 -11.01
C TYR A 168 15.36 4.91 -10.96
N LYS A 169 15.75 5.65 -12.00
CA LYS A 169 15.12 6.92 -12.32
C LYS A 169 13.78 6.54 -12.86
N ASP A 170 12.77 6.70 -12.01
CA ASP A 170 11.39 6.61 -12.46
C ASP A 170 11.25 7.56 -13.65
N PRO A 171 11.00 7.06 -14.87
CA PRO A 171 10.91 7.93 -16.04
C PRO A 171 9.80 8.97 -15.89
N PHE A 172 8.91 8.79 -14.91
CA PHE A 172 7.81 9.67 -14.58
C PHE A 172 7.97 10.34 -13.21
N GLU A 173 9.20 10.45 -12.68
CA GLU A 173 9.47 11.15 -11.43
C GLU A 173 8.89 12.58 -11.46
N GLY A 174 8.22 12.97 -10.37
CA GLY A 174 7.58 14.28 -10.24
C GLY A 174 6.18 14.39 -10.86
N LEU A 175 5.76 13.42 -11.69
CA LEU A 175 4.39 13.37 -12.20
C LEU A 175 3.42 12.77 -11.16
N PRO A 176 2.16 13.25 -11.10
CA PRO A 176 1.13 12.64 -10.28
C PRO A 176 0.91 11.18 -10.67
N LYS A 177 0.76 10.30 -9.68
CA LYS A 177 0.39 8.90 -9.90
C LYS A 177 -1.07 8.69 -9.55
N ILE A 178 -1.86 8.22 -10.50
CA ILE A 178 -3.30 8.00 -10.34
C ILE A 178 -3.62 6.54 -10.60
N THR A 179 -4.44 5.94 -9.75
CA THR A 179 -4.97 4.58 -9.98
C THR A 179 -6.50 4.59 -10.02
N ILE A 180 -7.07 3.65 -10.78
CA ILE A 180 -8.52 3.44 -10.87
C ILE A 180 -8.82 2.09 -10.20
N ALA A 181 -9.45 2.16 -9.02
CA ALA A 181 -9.81 1.00 -8.22
C ALA A 181 -11.33 0.84 -8.14
N GLY A 182 -11.81 -0.36 -7.81
CA GLY A 182 -13.24 -0.65 -7.68
C GLY A 182 -13.53 -2.13 -7.93
N ARG A 183 -14.76 -2.56 -7.67
CA ARG A 183 -15.20 -3.96 -7.86
C ARG A 183 -15.05 -4.45 -9.31
N PRO A 184 -15.03 -5.76 -9.59
CA PRO A 184 -15.13 -6.27 -10.95
C PRO A 184 -16.34 -5.65 -11.70
N ASN A 185 -16.17 -5.40 -13.00
CA ASN A 185 -17.26 -4.98 -13.91
C ASN A 185 -17.94 -3.62 -13.65
N VAL A 186 -17.44 -2.80 -12.71
CA VAL A 186 -17.90 -1.41 -12.48
C VAL A 186 -17.53 -0.45 -13.63
N GLY A 187 -16.72 -0.89 -14.60
CA GLY A 187 -16.33 -0.11 -15.78
C GLY A 187 -14.95 0.55 -15.73
N LYS A 188 -14.03 0.06 -14.87
CA LYS A 188 -12.64 0.52 -14.79
C LYS A 188 -11.93 0.53 -16.15
N SER A 189 -11.91 -0.62 -16.83
CA SER A 189 -11.31 -0.76 -18.17
C SER A 189 -11.95 0.17 -19.20
N THR A 190 -13.27 0.35 -19.13
CA THR A 190 -14.01 1.25 -20.01
C THR A 190 -13.58 2.70 -19.79
N LEU A 191 -13.42 3.14 -18.53
CA LEU A 191 -12.94 4.50 -18.22
C LEU A 191 -11.48 4.68 -18.65
N THR A 192 -10.61 3.74 -18.31
CA THR A 192 -9.20 3.76 -18.70
C THR A 192 -9.06 3.85 -20.22
N ASN A 193 -9.79 3.03 -20.97
CA ASN A 193 -9.78 3.11 -22.43
C ASN A 193 -10.38 4.44 -22.90
N ALA A 194 -11.52 4.90 -22.37
CA ALA A 194 -12.10 6.18 -22.77
C ALA A 194 -11.14 7.37 -22.56
N LEU A 195 -10.31 7.34 -21.52
CA LEU A 195 -9.26 8.33 -21.27
C LEU A 195 -8.09 8.20 -22.25
N LEU A 196 -7.73 6.97 -22.62
CA LEU A 196 -6.54 6.70 -23.45
C LEU A 196 -6.82 6.73 -24.98
N ASP A 197 -8.01 6.33 -25.39
CA ASP A 197 -8.44 6.02 -26.77
C ASP A 197 -8.90 7.26 -27.58
N THR A 198 -8.43 8.45 -27.18
CA THR A 198 -8.67 9.70 -27.91
C THR A 198 -7.50 10.02 -28.83
N ASP A 199 -7.30 9.25 -29.91
CA ASP A 199 -6.44 9.46 -31.12
C ASP A 199 -5.01 10.05 -31.02
N ARG A 200 -4.50 10.36 -29.83
CA ARG A 200 -3.20 11.02 -29.60
C ARG A 200 -2.62 10.70 -28.22
N ASN A 201 -2.58 9.44 -27.83
CA ASN A 201 -1.66 9.07 -26.77
C ASN A 201 -0.33 8.67 -27.40
N ILE A 202 0.74 9.37 -27.05
CA ILE A 202 2.06 8.76 -27.15
C ILE A 202 2.14 7.77 -26.00
N VAL A 203 1.65 6.55 -26.26
CA VAL A 203 1.89 5.41 -25.38
C VAL A 203 3.35 5.03 -25.61
N THR A 204 4.24 5.60 -24.80
CA THR A 204 5.58 5.02 -24.67
C THR A 204 5.49 3.91 -23.63
N ASP A 205 5.43 2.68 -24.12
CA ASP A 205 5.86 1.52 -23.33
C ASP A 205 7.37 1.70 -23.10
N VAL A 206 7.75 2.35 -21.99
CA VAL A 206 9.16 2.52 -21.65
C VAL A 206 9.68 1.13 -21.23
N ALA A 207 10.31 0.43 -22.16
CA ALA A 207 10.98 -0.84 -21.88
C ALA A 207 12.01 -0.63 -20.75
N GLY A 208 11.84 -1.33 -19.63
CA GLY A 208 12.61 -1.13 -18.40
C GLY A 208 11.76 -0.87 -17.15
N THR A 209 10.45 -0.67 -17.28
CA THR A 209 9.53 -0.64 -16.13
C THR A 209 9.37 -2.04 -15.55
N THR A 210 9.54 -2.19 -14.24
CA THR A 210 9.48 -3.46 -13.48
C THR A 210 8.28 -4.34 -13.87
N ARG A 211 8.53 -5.65 -14.00
CA ARG A 211 7.67 -6.73 -14.54
C ARG A 211 6.19 -6.79 -14.12
N ASP A 212 5.72 -6.03 -13.12
CA ASP A 212 4.37 -6.18 -12.55
C ASP A 212 3.47 -4.93 -12.54
N SER A 213 3.89 -3.78 -13.07
CA SER A 213 2.93 -2.68 -13.31
C SER A 213 3.23 -1.94 -14.61
N ILE A 214 2.35 -2.09 -15.61
CA ILE A 214 2.37 -1.24 -16.80
C ILE A 214 1.83 0.13 -16.38
N GLN A 215 2.73 1.08 -16.25
CA GLN A 215 2.42 2.49 -16.09
C GLN A 215 2.12 3.09 -17.46
N THR A 216 1.02 3.84 -17.58
CA THR A 216 0.70 4.57 -18.82
C THR A 216 0.72 6.06 -18.54
N LEU A 217 1.48 6.81 -19.34
CA LEU A 217 1.44 8.27 -19.33
C LEU A 217 0.14 8.78 -19.97
N TYR A 218 -0.56 9.67 -19.26
CA TYR A 218 -1.64 10.47 -19.78
C TYR A 218 -1.15 11.91 -19.94
N ASN A 219 -1.34 12.52 -21.12
CA ASN A 219 -0.85 13.86 -21.45
C ASN A 219 -1.85 14.69 -22.30
N LYS A 220 -3.12 14.70 -21.90
CA LYS A 220 -4.21 15.34 -22.67
C LYS A 220 -4.97 16.39 -21.85
N PHE A 221 -5.66 17.28 -22.57
CA PHE A 221 -6.52 18.32 -21.97
C PHE A 221 -5.82 19.18 -20.90
N GLY A 222 -4.52 19.43 -21.09
CA GLY A 222 -3.73 20.23 -20.15
C GLY A 222 -3.31 19.50 -18.86
N HIS A 223 -3.52 18.18 -18.78
CA HIS A 223 -3.14 17.37 -17.63
C HIS A 223 -2.10 16.32 -18.03
N GLU A 224 -1.10 16.16 -17.17
CA GLU A 224 -0.03 15.17 -17.31
C GLU A 224 0.10 14.36 -16.02
N PHE A 225 -0.05 13.04 -16.12
CA PHE A 225 0.04 12.13 -14.98
C PHE A 225 0.24 10.68 -15.42
N VAL A 226 0.63 9.82 -14.48
CA VAL A 226 0.81 8.38 -14.69
C VAL A 226 -0.41 7.62 -14.20
N LEU A 227 -1.01 6.82 -15.07
CA LEU A 227 -1.95 5.77 -14.66
C LEU A 227 -1.18 4.53 -14.21
N VAL A 228 -1.30 4.21 -12.93
CA VAL A 228 -0.72 3.01 -12.33
C VAL A 228 -1.60 1.80 -12.62
N ASP A 229 -0.97 0.69 -13.05
CA ASP A 229 -1.59 -0.63 -13.27
C ASP A 229 -2.65 -0.69 -14.39
N THR A 230 -2.24 -0.29 -15.59
CA THR A 230 -3.07 -0.35 -16.80
C THR A 230 -3.09 -1.73 -17.48
N ALA A 231 -2.15 -2.62 -17.13
CA ALA A 231 -1.99 -3.96 -17.72
C ALA A 231 -3.19 -4.88 -17.48
N GLY A 232 -3.62 -4.95 -16.21
CA GLY A 232 -4.78 -5.76 -15.80
C GLY A 232 -6.10 -5.21 -16.34
N MET A 233 -6.15 -3.90 -16.60
CA MET A 233 -7.32 -3.23 -17.16
C MET A 233 -7.47 -3.44 -18.67
N ARG A 234 -6.37 -3.57 -19.42
CA ARG A 234 -6.38 -3.80 -20.88
C ARG A 234 -6.55 -5.27 -21.28
N ARG A 235 -6.09 -6.24 -20.47
CA ARG A 235 -6.13 -7.68 -20.78
C ARG A 235 -7.46 -8.40 -20.50
N LYS A 236 -8.61 -7.73 -20.62
CA LYS A 236 -9.94 -8.37 -20.48
C LYS A 236 -10.55 -8.83 -21.81
N SER A 237 -9.84 -9.65 -22.57
CA SER A 237 -10.44 -10.30 -23.75
C SER A 237 -10.39 -11.83 -23.78
N LYS A 238 -9.62 -12.53 -22.92
CA LYS A 238 -9.63 -14.01 -22.81
C LYS A 238 -8.64 -14.51 -21.74
N VAL A 239 -9.03 -14.64 -20.47
CA VAL A 239 -8.36 -15.56 -19.50
C VAL A 239 -9.34 -15.93 -18.39
N SER A 240 -9.40 -17.22 -18.05
CA SER A 240 -10.29 -17.85 -17.07
C SER A 240 -9.92 -17.60 -15.60
N GLU A 241 -10.99 -17.53 -14.82
CA GLU A 241 -11.28 -17.60 -13.36
C GLU A 241 -10.23 -17.81 -12.26
N ASP A 242 -8.93 -18.09 -12.48
CA ASP A 242 -7.97 -18.32 -11.38
C ASP A 242 -7.28 -17.05 -10.82
N LEU A 243 -7.92 -15.88 -10.97
CA LEU A 243 -7.23 -14.57 -10.93
C LEU A 243 -7.71 -13.58 -9.86
N GLU A 244 -8.60 -13.97 -8.94
CA GLU A 244 -9.13 -13.03 -7.93
C GLU A 244 -8.09 -12.59 -6.91
N PHE A 245 -7.24 -13.51 -6.43
CA PHE A 245 -6.18 -13.19 -5.46
C PHE A 245 -5.16 -12.18 -6.03
N TYR A 246 -4.67 -12.40 -7.25
CA TYR A 246 -3.77 -11.45 -7.93
C TYR A 246 -4.45 -10.11 -8.21
N SER A 247 -5.75 -10.11 -8.50
CA SER A 247 -6.48 -8.86 -8.70
C SER A 247 -6.57 -8.02 -7.43
N VAL A 248 -6.68 -8.65 -6.25
CA VAL A 248 -6.69 -7.96 -4.96
C VAL A 248 -5.30 -7.42 -4.64
N MET A 249 -4.26 -8.25 -4.74
CA MET A 249 -2.87 -7.84 -4.46
C MET A 249 -2.38 -6.73 -5.40
N ARG A 250 -2.73 -6.81 -6.69
CA ARG A 250 -2.47 -5.72 -7.64
C ARG A 250 -3.21 -4.45 -7.25
N SER A 251 -4.47 -4.53 -6.86
CA SER A 251 -5.22 -3.36 -6.40
C SER A 251 -4.58 -2.70 -5.17
N ILE A 252 -4.05 -3.51 -4.23
CA ILE A 252 -3.33 -3.01 -3.05
C ILE A 252 -2.06 -2.26 -3.47
N ARG A 253 -1.18 -2.90 -4.26
CA ARG A 253 0.06 -2.27 -4.75
C ARG A 253 -0.25 -0.99 -5.53
N SER A 254 -1.25 -1.02 -6.41
CA SER A 254 -1.66 0.13 -7.21
C SER A 254 -2.12 1.31 -6.36
N ILE A 255 -2.84 1.05 -5.26
CA ILE A 255 -3.21 2.07 -4.28
C ILE A 255 -1.97 2.60 -3.56
N GLU A 256 -1.08 1.72 -3.08
CA GLU A 256 0.15 2.10 -2.37
C GLU A 256 1.10 2.96 -3.20
N PHE A 257 1.21 2.72 -4.51
CA PHE A 257 2.08 3.47 -5.41
C PHE A 257 1.41 4.68 -6.08
N SER A 258 0.11 4.90 -5.86
CA SER A 258 -0.60 6.09 -6.33
C SER A 258 -0.47 7.27 -5.37
N ASP A 259 -0.70 8.49 -5.85
CA ASP A 259 -1.00 9.68 -5.04
C ASP A 259 -2.50 9.86 -4.86
N VAL A 260 -3.28 9.57 -5.91
CA VAL A 260 -4.74 9.68 -5.95
C VAL A 260 -5.36 8.37 -6.42
N VAL A 261 -6.39 7.92 -5.71
CA VAL A 261 -7.20 6.74 -6.01
C VAL A 261 -8.58 7.20 -6.48
N ILE A 262 -8.94 6.84 -7.70
CA ILE A 262 -10.29 6.97 -8.23
C ILE A 262 -11.04 5.68 -7.90
N ILE A 263 -11.98 5.75 -6.96
CA ILE A 263 -12.82 4.63 -6.56
C ILE A 263 -14.06 4.62 -7.44
N MET A 264 -14.13 3.69 -8.39
CA MET A 264 -15.26 3.50 -9.28
C MET A 264 -16.32 2.59 -8.66
N VAL A 265 -17.56 3.09 -8.64
CA VAL A 265 -18.74 2.42 -8.12
C VAL A 265 -19.75 2.26 -9.26
N ASP A 266 -20.41 1.11 -9.34
CA ASP A 266 -21.50 0.89 -10.30
C ASP A 266 -22.80 1.52 -9.77
N ALA A 267 -23.40 2.43 -10.54
CA ALA A 267 -24.66 3.08 -10.19
C ALA A 267 -25.81 2.09 -9.98
N THR A 268 -25.83 0.96 -10.70
CA THR A 268 -26.93 -0.02 -10.63
C THR A 268 -26.84 -0.91 -9.40
N LEU A 269 -25.65 -1.05 -8.81
CA LEU A 269 -25.39 -1.89 -7.64
C LEU A 269 -25.25 -1.06 -6.35
N GLY A 270 -24.82 0.20 -6.46
CA GLY A 270 -24.58 1.06 -5.30
C GLY A 270 -23.27 0.77 -4.57
N TRP A 271 -23.15 1.33 -3.36
CA TRP A 271 -21.96 1.18 -2.51
C TRP A 271 -22.02 -0.11 -1.67
N GLU A 272 -21.05 -1.01 -1.86
CA GLU A 272 -20.97 -2.31 -1.19
C GLU A 272 -19.74 -2.43 -0.25
N SER A 273 -19.62 -3.59 0.42
CA SER A 273 -18.52 -3.90 1.35
C SER A 273 -17.14 -3.82 0.69
N GLN A 274 -16.99 -4.32 -0.54
CA GLN A 274 -15.71 -4.27 -1.24
C GLN A 274 -15.32 -2.82 -1.62
N ASP A 275 -16.28 -1.95 -1.93
CA ASP A 275 -16.02 -0.52 -2.15
C ASP A 275 -15.53 0.14 -0.85
N MET A 276 -16.14 -0.22 0.29
CA MET A 276 -15.71 0.22 1.62
C MET A 276 -14.30 -0.25 1.99
N ASN A 277 -13.93 -1.48 1.61
CA ASN A 277 -12.57 -2.01 1.83
C ASN A 277 -11.52 -1.24 1.03
N ILE A 278 -11.79 -0.96 -0.25
CA ILE A 278 -10.91 -0.15 -1.11
C ILE A 278 -10.77 1.27 -0.56
N PHE A 279 -11.88 1.86 -0.12
CA PHE A 279 -11.92 3.16 0.53
C PHE A 279 -11.06 3.21 1.80
N GLY A 280 -11.24 2.25 2.71
CA GLY A 280 -10.46 2.15 3.94
C GLY A 280 -8.97 1.97 3.66
N LEU A 281 -8.61 1.18 2.65
CA LEU A 281 -7.22 1.00 2.24
C LEU A 281 -6.59 2.29 1.70
N ALA A 282 -7.31 3.02 0.84
CA ALA A 282 -6.85 4.31 0.32
C ALA A 282 -6.68 5.34 1.44
N GLN A 283 -7.60 5.37 2.40
CA GLN A 283 -7.54 6.26 3.56
C GLN A 283 -6.34 5.91 4.46
N LYS A 284 -6.15 4.62 4.81
CA LYS A 284 -5.02 4.13 5.61
C LYS A 284 -3.68 4.47 4.96
N ASN A 285 -3.61 4.41 3.63
CA ASN A 285 -2.44 4.77 2.84
C ASN A 285 -2.32 6.28 2.54
N ARG A 286 -3.18 7.12 3.12
CA ARG A 286 -3.15 8.60 3.01
C ARG A 286 -3.15 9.09 1.56
N LYS A 287 -3.96 8.44 0.73
CA LYS A 287 -4.13 8.76 -0.69
C LYS A 287 -5.21 9.80 -0.86
N GLY A 288 -5.07 10.64 -1.90
CA GLY A 288 -6.20 11.43 -2.38
C GLY A 288 -7.29 10.49 -2.89
N ILE A 289 -8.55 10.79 -2.63
CA ILE A 289 -9.68 9.93 -2.97
C ILE A 289 -10.69 10.74 -3.79
N VAL A 290 -11.12 10.14 -4.90
CA VAL A 290 -12.24 10.61 -5.72
C VAL A 290 -13.18 9.44 -5.92
N ILE A 291 -14.46 9.61 -5.60
CA ILE A 291 -15.47 8.58 -5.85
C ILE A 291 -16.16 8.88 -7.18
N VAL A 292 -16.24 7.87 -8.04
CA VAL A 292 -16.84 7.97 -9.37
C VAL A 292 -17.94 6.93 -9.50
N VAL A 293 -19.19 7.39 -9.50
CA VAL A 293 -20.37 6.58 -9.77
C VAL A 293 -20.55 6.46 -11.28
N ASN A 294 -20.21 5.30 -11.83
CA ASN A 294 -20.23 5.00 -13.26
C ASN A 294 -21.53 4.31 -13.67
N LYS A 295 -21.76 4.16 -14.99
CA LYS A 295 -23.00 3.63 -15.59
C LYS A 295 -24.23 4.46 -15.25
N TRP A 296 -24.05 5.76 -15.02
CA TRP A 296 -25.15 6.66 -14.69
C TRP A 296 -26.16 6.81 -15.84
N ASP A 297 -25.78 6.44 -17.07
CA ASP A 297 -26.67 6.33 -18.23
C ASP A 297 -27.74 5.25 -18.07
N LEU A 298 -27.49 4.19 -17.28
CA LEU A 298 -28.43 3.08 -17.06
C LEU A 298 -29.51 3.36 -16.01
N ILE A 299 -29.41 4.48 -15.29
CA ILE A 299 -30.43 4.88 -14.33
C ILE A 299 -31.59 5.53 -15.11
N GLU A 300 -32.70 4.82 -15.25
CA GLU A 300 -33.88 5.26 -16.02
C GLU A 300 -34.73 6.28 -15.23
N ASP A 301 -34.96 6.03 -13.93
CA ASP A 301 -35.78 6.87 -13.04
C ASP A 301 -35.00 8.02 -12.39
N LYS A 302 -34.47 8.93 -13.23
CA LYS A 302 -33.81 10.16 -12.76
C LYS A 302 -34.83 11.21 -12.35
N HIS A 303 -35.40 11.07 -11.15
CA HIS A 303 -36.12 12.16 -10.49
C HIS A 303 -35.16 13.28 -10.05
N THR A 304 -35.71 14.46 -9.76
CA THR A 304 -34.94 15.67 -9.38
C THR A 304 -33.95 15.45 -8.22
N ASN A 305 -34.20 14.46 -7.34
CA ASN A 305 -33.37 14.17 -6.16
C ASN A 305 -32.48 12.92 -6.27
N THR A 306 -32.56 12.13 -7.35
CA THR A 306 -31.85 10.83 -7.45
C THR A 306 -30.35 10.95 -7.21
N VAL A 307 -29.70 11.98 -7.76
CA VAL A 307 -28.26 12.27 -7.54
C VAL A 307 -27.98 12.52 -6.06
N ARG A 308 -28.77 13.39 -5.43
CA ARG A 308 -28.57 13.82 -4.04
C ARG A 308 -28.76 12.66 -3.08
N ASP A 309 -29.78 11.85 -3.30
CA ASP A 309 -30.13 10.74 -2.41
C ASP A 309 -29.08 9.61 -2.53
N PHE A 310 -28.55 9.38 -3.74
CA PHE A 310 -27.43 8.45 -3.94
C PHE A 310 -26.14 8.95 -3.29
N GLU A 311 -25.80 10.24 -3.48
CA GLU A 311 -24.65 10.87 -2.84
C GLU A 311 -24.73 10.78 -1.32
N LYS A 312 -25.91 11.09 -0.75
CA LYS A 312 -26.17 10.95 0.68
C LYS A 312 -25.97 9.52 1.16
N SER A 313 -26.46 8.53 0.41
CA SER A 313 -26.29 7.10 0.76
C SER A 313 -24.82 6.67 0.84
N ILE A 314 -23.95 7.21 -0.02
CA ILE A 314 -22.51 6.97 0.03
C ILE A 314 -21.91 7.69 1.24
N ARG A 315 -22.23 8.97 1.43
CA ARG A 315 -21.73 9.80 2.54
C ARG A 315 -22.06 9.18 3.91
N ASP A 316 -23.27 8.67 4.06
CA ASP A 316 -23.72 8.00 5.30
C ASP A 316 -22.91 6.73 5.57
N LYS A 317 -22.48 5.99 4.53
CA LYS A 317 -21.68 4.76 4.65
C LYS A 317 -20.19 5.00 4.91
N ILE A 318 -19.59 6.01 4.26
CA ILE A 318 -18.17 6.37 4.47
C ILE A 318 -17.93 7.14 5.78
N GLY A 319 -19.00 7.58 6.43
CA GLY A 319 -18.98 8.13 7.78
C GLY A 319 -18.27 9.48 7.87
N GLN A 320 -17.27 9.56 8.75
CA GLN A 320 -16.69 10.85 9.17
C GLN A 320 -15.78 11.49 8.12
N PHE A 321 -15.17 10.68 7.24
CA PHE A 321 -14.42 11.19 6.10
C PHE A 321 -15.37 11.38 4.92
N SER A 322 -16.25 12.37 5.03
CA SER A 322 -17.27 12.64 4.02
C SER A 322 -16.87 13.72 3.03
N ASP A 323 -15.91 14.59 3.35
CA ASP A 323 -15.43 15.67 2.46
C ASP A 323 -14.61 15.10 1.29
N ILE A 324 -15.29 14.46 0.35
CA ILE A 324 -14.75 13.75 -0.80
C ILE A 324 -15.58 14.11 -2.03
N PRO A 325 -14.93 14.35 -3.20
CA PRO A 325 -15.66 14.54 -4.45
C PRO A 325 -16.35 13.24 -4.87
N ILE A 326 -17.65 13.33 -5.15
CA ILE A 326 -18.46 12.24 -5.72
C ILE A 326 -18.95 12.70 -7.09
N LEU A 327 -18.55 12.00 -8.15
CA LEU A 327 -18.88 12.34 -9.53
C LEU A 327 -19.74 11.24 -10.17
N PHE A 328 -20.79 11.65 -10.88
CA PHE A 328 -21.66 10.75 -11.63
C PHE A 328 -21.32 10.83 -13.11
N VAL A 329 -20.92 9.70 -13.70
CA VAL A 329 -20.36 9.62 -15.05
C VAL A 329 -20.90 8.43 -15.84
N SER A 330 -20.65 8.44 -17.14
CA SER A 330 -20.80 7.28 -18.00
C SER A 330 -19.53 7.11 -18.82
N ALA A 331 -18.72 6.12 -18.44
CA ALA A 331 -17.50 5.79 -19.18
C ALA A 331 -17.80 5.32 -20.61
N LEU A 332 -18.92 4.62 -20.80
CA LEU A 332 -19.34 4.09 -22.11
C LEU A 332 -19.68 5.23 -23.09
N THR A 333 -20.49 6.20 -22.65
CA THR A 333 -20.89 7.35 -23.47
C THR A 333 -19.89 8.51 -23.42
N LYS A 334 -18.78 8.34 -22.69
CA LYS A 334 -17.76 9.37 -22.41
C LYS A 334 -18.32 10.62 -21.70
N GLN A 335 -19.48 10.51 -21.06
CA GLN A 335 -20.10 11.62 -20.33
C GLN A 335 -19.31 11.94 -19.05
N ARG A 336 -18.87 13.20 -18.92
CA ARG A 336 -18.20 13.76 -17.71
C ARG A 336 -16.87 13.09 -17.32
N ILE A 337 -16.26 12.27 -18.19
CA ILE A 337 -14.98 11.62 -17.89
C ILE A 337 -13.82 12.62 -17.71
N LEU A 338 -13.85 13.77 -18.41
CA LEU A 338 -12.85 14.83 -18.23
C LEU A 338 -12.94 15.49 -16.84
N LYS A 339 -14.16 15.61 -16.29
CA LYS A 339 -14.37 16.13 -14.93
C LYS A 339 -13.73 15.23 -13.88
N VAL A 340 -13.62 13.92 -14.15
CA VAL A 340 -12.91 12.99 -13.27
C VAL A 340 -11.42 13.34 -13.22
N VAL A 341 -10.81 13.59 -14.37
CA VAL A 341 -9.40 13.98 -14.48
C VAL A 341 -9.14 15.31 -13.76
N GLU A 342 -9.92 16.34 -14.07
CA GLU A 342 -9.80 17.66 -13.42
C GLU A 342 -9.91 17.56 -11.89
N THR A 343 -10.89 16.80 -11.41
CA THR A 343 -11.12 16.60 -9.98
C THR A 343 -9.97 15.83 -9.33
N ALA A 344 -9.48 14.77 -9.96
CA ALA A 344 -8.35 13.99 -9.44
C ALA A 344 -7.07 14.84 -9.36
N MET A 345 -6.81 15.70 -10.35
CA MET A 345 -5.70 16.64 -10.32
C MET A 345 -5.87 17.71 -9.24
N THR A 346 -7.09 18.21 -9.02
CA THR A 346 -7.38 19.15 -7.91
C THR A 346 -7.10 18.49 -6.56
N VAL A 347 -7.52 17.24 -6.37
CA VAL A 347 -7.24 16.45 -5.15
C VAL A 347 -5.74 16.21 -4.96
N TYR A 348 -4.99 15.95 -6.05
CA TYR A 348 -3.53 15.83 -6.01
C TYR A 348 -2.86 17.13 -5.51
N GLU A 349 -3.26 18.28 -6.05
CA GLU A 349 -2.71 19.57 -5.63
C GLU A 349 -3.06 19.88 -4.16
N ASP A 350 -4.28 19.58 -3.73
CA ASP A 350 -4.69 19.70 -2.34
C ASP A 350 -3.85 18.80 -1.42
N ARG A 351 -3.50 17.58 -1.87
CA ARG A 351 -2.66 16.65 -1.12
C ARG A 351 -1.23 17.16 -0.94
N LYS A 352 -0.68 17.85 -1.94
CA LYS A 352 0.67 18.42 -1.92
C LYS A 352 0.76 19.80 -1.24
N LYS A 353 -0.39 20.43 -0.97
CA LYS A 353 -0.48 21.80 -0.47
C LYS A 353 0.37 22.02 0.79
N LYS A 354 1.26 23.00 0.73
CA LYS A 354 2.10 23.45 1.87
C LYS A 354 1.62 24.80 2.38
N ILE A 355 1.30 24.88 3.65
CA ILE A 355 0.87 26.08 4.35
C ILE A 355 2.05 26.63 5.13
N LYS A 356 2.35 27.93 4.95
CA LYS A 356 3.38 28.61 5.75
C LYS A 356 3.00 28.55 7.23
N THR A 357 3.95 28.18 8.07
CA THR A 357 3.71 28.02 9.51
C THR A 357 3.17 29.30 10.16
N SER A 358 3.63 30.48 9.75
CA SER A 358 3.09 31.76 10.22
C SER A 358 1.60 31.89 9.93
N LYS A 359 1.18 31.61 8.70
CA LYS A 359 -0.23 31.70 8.28
C LYS A 359 -1.09 30.67 9.00
N LEU A 360 -0.57 29.45 9.19
CA LEU A 360 -1.27 28.41 9.95
C LEU A 360 -1.54 28.85 11.40
N ASN A 361 -0.55 29.45 12.07
CA ASN A 361 -0.70 29.95 13.44
C ASN A 361 -1.65 31.15 13.51
N GLU A 362 -1.52 32.11 12.58
CA GLU A 362 -2.38 33.30 12.49
C GLU A 362 -3.88 32.93 12.40
N VAL A 363 -4.20 31.85 11.66
CA VAL A 363 -5.58 31.42 11.45
C VAL A 363 -6.06 30.46 12.55
N MET A 364 -5.26 29.46 12.91
CA MET A 364 -5.74 28.38 13.79
C MET A 364 -5.70 28.75 15.28
N LEU A 365 -4.73 29.54 15.74
CA LEU A 365 -4.63 29.87 17.17
C LEU A 365 -5.86 30.64 17.68
N PRO A 366 -6.37 31.67 16.98
CA PRO A 366 -7.60 32.36 17.41
C PRO A 366 -8.83 31.43 17.50
N ILE A 367 -8.93 30.44 16.60
CA ILE A 367 -10.01 29.45 16.62
C ILE A 367 -9.95 28.61 17.89
N PHE A 368 -8.76 28.18 18.31
CA PHE A 368 -8.58 27.44 19.55
C PHE A 368 -8.76 28.29 20.81
N GLU A 369 -8.46 29.59 20.75
CA GLU A 369 -8.75 30.50 21.86
C GLU A 369 -10.26 30.71 22.04
N GLY A 370 -11.01 30.83 20.95
CA GLY A 370 -12.47 30.95 20.97
C GLY A 370 -13.20 29.63 21.27
N THR A 371 -12.59 28.48 20.96
CA THR A 371 -13.14 27.15 21.24
C THR A 371 -12.03 26.25 21.79
N PRO A 372 -11.64 26.42 23.07
CA PRO A 372 -10.54 25.66 23.66
C PRO A 372 -10.91 24.19 23.85
N PRO A 373 -9.92 23.28 23.93
CA PRO A 373 -10.21 21.89 24.28
C PRO A 373 -10.89 21.81 25.65
N PRO A 374 -11.88 20.92 25.83
CA PRO A 374 -12.57 20.76 27.09
C PRO A 374 -11.59 20.49 28.25
N ALA A 375 -11.77 21.19 29.36
CA ALA A 375 -10.98 20.94 30.56
C ALA A 375 -11.21 19.51 31.07
N ASN A 376 -10.13 18.86 31.50
CA ASN A 376 -10.19 17.51 32.05
C ASN A 376 -9.51 17.49 33.42
N LYS A 377 -10.20 16.99 34.45
CA LYS A 377 -9.73 17.00 35.85
C LYS A 377 -9.29 18.40 36.33
N GLY A 378 -10.04 19.44 35.96
CA GLY A 378 -9.73 20.84 36.33
C GLY A 378 -8.50 21.43 35.62
N LYS A 379 -7.87 20.72 34.68
CA LYS A 379 -6.72 21.21 33.92
C LYS A 379 -7.17 21.72 32.55
N TYR A 380 -6.74 22.93 32.23
CA TYR A 380 -6.99 23.57 30.93
C TYR A 380 -5.89 23.23 29.94
N ILE A 381 -6.29 22.87 28.73
CA ILE A 381 -5.39 22.58 27.62
C ILE A 381 -5.21 23.87 26.82
N LYS A 382 -3.97 24.34 26.67
CA LYS A 382 -3.61 25.50 25.87
C LYS A 382 -2.75 25.07 24.69
N ILE A 383 -3.24 25.30 23.48
CA ILE A 383 -2.49 25.14 22.23
C ILE A 383 -1.68 26.41 22.02
N LYS A 384 -0.36 26.28 21.84
CA LYS A 384 0.58 27.42 21.80
C LYS A 384 1.15 27.67 20.41
N TYR A 385 1.21 26.63 19.59
CA TYR A 385 1.90 26.66 18.31
C TYR A 385 1.42 25.50 17.45
N CYS A 386 1.34 25.69 16.14
CA CYS A 386 1.04 24.63 15.18
C CYS A 386 2.00 24.65 13.99
N VAL A 387 2.21 23.50 13.37
CA VAL A 387 3.08 23.35 12.19
C VAL A 387 2.55 22.25 11.28
N GLN A 388 2.76 22.40 9.97
CA GLN A 388 2.56 21.31 9.00
C GLN A 388 3.87 20.56 8.82
N LEU A 389 3.84 19.23 8.89
CA LEU A 389 5.01 18.38 8.65
C LEU A 389 5.35 18.35 7.15
N PRO A 390 6.64 18.21 6.78
CA PRO A 390 7.08 18.13 5.38
C PRO A 390 6.83 16.74 4.78
N THR A 391 5.59 16.25 4.85
CA THR A 391 5.17 14.92 4.38
C THR A 391 4.42 15.01 3.04
N PRO A 392 4.36 13.92 2.25
CA PRO A 392 3.61 13.88 0.98
C PRO A 392 2.09 14.02 1.11
N SER A 393 1.54 13.81 2.31
CA SER A 393 0.14 14.09 2.66
C SER A 393 0.07 15.15 3.75
N PRO A 394 -1.04 15.91 3.87
CA PRO A 394 -1.16 16.96 4.88
C PRO A 394 -1.20 16.37 6.31
N GLN A 395 -0.17 16.65 7.09
CA GLN A 395 -0.09 16.27 8.49
C GLN A 395 0.25 17.49 9.34
N PHE A 396 -0.46 17.66 10.45
CA PHE A 396 -0.38 18.85 11.29
C PHE A 396 -0.07 18.46 12.73
N VAL A 397 0.86 19.17 13.35
CA VAL A 397 1.19 19.02 14.76
C VAL A 397 0.79 20.30 15.49
N PHE A 398 -0.03 20.14 16.53
CA PHE A 398 -0.47 21.19 17.43
C PHE A 398 0.19 20.98 18.80
N PHE A 399 1.06 21.92 19.17
CA PHE A 399 1.79 21.86 20.43
C PHE A 399 0.95 22.43 21.56
N CYS A 400 0.72 21.63 22.59
CA CYS A 400 -0.07 22.01 23.76
C CYS A 400 0.58 21.53 25.06
N ASN A 401 0.12 22.08 26.19
CA ASN A 401 0.64 21.72 27.51
C ASN A 401 0.24 20.31 27.99
N LEU A 402 -0.90 19.79 27.54
CA LEU A 402 -1.49 18.52 28.02
C LEU A 402 -2.11 17.71 26.86
N PRO A 403 -1.30 17.25 25.89
CA PRO A 403 -1.80 16.53 24.71
C PRO A 403 -2.59 15.26 25.05
N GLN A 404 -2.22 14.56 26.13
CA GLN A 404 -2.86 13.33 26.59
C GLN A 404 -4.33 13.52 27.00
N TYR A 405 -4.78 14.75 27.23
CA TYR A 405 -6.17 15.05 27.56
C TYR A 405 -7.00 15.53 26.36
N VAL A 406 -6.40 15.67 25.18
CA VAL A 406 -7.13 16.01 23.96
C VAL A 406 -7.86 14.78 23.44
N LYS A 407 -9.19 14.81 23.51
CA LYS A 407 -10.06 13.71 23.07
C LYS A 407 -10.35 13.80 21.58
N GLU A 408 -10.76 12.66 21.02
CA GLU A 408 -11.08 12.50 19.60
C GLU A 408 -12.07 13.52 19.02
N PRO A 409 -13.16 13.92 19.71
CA PRO A 409 -14.06 14.95 19.20
C PRO A 409 -13.36 16.29 18.93
N TYR A 410 -12.36 16.66 19.73
CA TYR A 410 -11.62 17.90 19.53
C TYR A 410 -10.60 17.80 18.39
N LYS A 411 -10.02 16.60 18.17
CA LYS A 411 -9.22 16.35 16.97
C LYS A 411 -10.05 16.51 15.70
N ARG A 412 -11.28 15.97 15.69
CA ARG A 412 -12.23 16.14 14.57
C ARG A 412 -12.63 17.59 14.36
N PHE A 413 -12.89 18.33 15.44
CA PHE A 413 -13.11 19.77 15.36
C PHE A 413 -11.92 20.45 14.66
N THR A 414 -10.69 20.12 15.08
CA THR A 414 -9.46 20.68 14.49
C THR A 414 -9.32 20.34 13.02
N GLU A 415 -9.59 19.09 12.63
CA GLU A 415 -9.59 18.66 11.22
C GLU A 415 -10.62 19.45 10.40
N ASN A 416 -11.85 19.59 10.90
CA ASN A 416 -12.90 20.34 10.21
C ASN A 416 -12.55 21.82 10.04
N GLN A 417 -11.88 22.43 11.01
CA GLN A 417 -11.41 23.81 10.88
C GLN A 417 -10.28 23.91 9.84
N LEU A 418 -9.34 22.96 9.83
CA LEU A 418 -8.33 22.90 8.77
C LEU A 418 -8.97 22.79 7.38
N ARG A 419 -10.00 21.95 7.25
CA ARG A 419 -10.74 21.79 5.99
C ARG A 419 -11.41 23.07 5.54
N LYS A 420 -12.12 23.72 6.47
CA LYS A 420 -12.84 24.96 6.22
C LYS A 420 -11.91 26.10 5.79
N GLU A 421 -10.78 26.26 6.46
CA GLU A 421 -9.89 27.41 6.26
C GLU A 421 -8.88 27.20 5.11
N PHE A 422 -8.52 25.95 4.80
CA PHE A 422 -7.43 25.65 3.86
C PHE A 422 -7.78 24.68 2.72
N GLY A 423 -8.98 24.09 2.67
CA GLY A 423 -9.40 23.13 1.64
C GLY A 423 -9.09 21.69 2.04
N PHE A 424 -8.52 20.87 1.16
CA PHE A 424 -8.23 19.42 1.38
C PHE A 424 -9.40 18.47 1.11
N THR A 425 -10.34 18.89 0.26
CA THR A 425 -11.42 18.01 -0.18
C THR A 425 -10.84 16.79 -0.91
N GLY A 426 -11.27 15.60 -0.53
CA GLY A 426 -10.76 14.33 -1.04
C GLY A 426 -9.42 13.90 -0.45
N VAL A 427 -8.84 14.65 0.51
CA VAL A 427 -7.53 14.33 1.09
C VAL A 427 -7.67 13.95 2.58
N PRO A 428 -7.17 12.77 3.00
CA PRO A 428 -7.01 12.44 4.40
C PRO A 428 -6.01 13.40 5.08
N ILE A 429 -6.43 14.03 6.17
CA ILE A 429 -5.59 14.91 7.00
C ILE A 429 -5.29 14.19 8.32
N GLU A 430 -4.05 14.29 8.79
CA GLU A 430 -3.72 13.81 10.14
C GLU A 430 -3.43 14.98 11.08
N VAL A 431 -4.01 14.91 12.27
CA VAL A 431 -3.88 15.90 13.33
C VAL A 431 -3.26 15.25 14.55
N TYR A 432 -2.10 15.76 14.96
CA TYR A 432 -1.37 15.31 16.14
C TYR A 432 -1.34 16.41 17.19
N PHE A 433 -1.54 16.04 18.44
CA PHE A 433 -1.30 16.92 19.59
C PHE A 433 -0.05 16.43 20.32
N ARG A 434 0.93 17.31 20.51
CA ARG A 434 2.19 16.98 21.18
C ARG A 434 2.53 17.98 22.27
N GLN A 435 3.33 17.53 23.23
CA GLN A 435 3.97 18.41 24.18
C GLN A 435 5.19 19.02 23.49
N LYS A 436 5.41 20.32 23.69
CA LYS A 436 6.60 20.99 23.16
C LYS A 436 7.79 20.70 24.06
#